data_AF-A0A170RWG5-F1
#
_entry.id   AF-A0A170RWG5-F1
#
_cell.length_a   1.000
_cell.length_b   1.000
_cell.length_c   1.000
_cell.angle_alpha   90.00
_cell.angle_beta   90.00
_cell.angle_gamma   90.00
#
_symmetry.space_group_name_H-M   'P 1'
#
loop_
_entity.id
_entity.type
_entity.pdbx_description
1 polymer ?
#
loop_
_entity_poly.entity_id
_entity_poly.type
_entity_poly.pdbx_seq_one_letter_code
_entity_poly.pdbx_strand_id
1 'polypeptide(L)'
;MKIFLDTIDISFLEEFCISGLIDGVISTSYKDMISEALEISKIAENVVIKLPLTYDGLIACKILSNEHNLKVNVTLCFSPPQAILAAKSGAYFISPFVGRLDDIGQMGMELIKDIREIYSKYHSFNTQILVASIRHPIHVVQAAKIGADIVTISPSIFKQMFVHPLTNKGLEDFLRNWNESGKKNVFLV
;
A
#
# COMPACT_ATOMS: atom_id res chain seq x y z
N MET A 1 10.02 -4.09 0.57
CA MET A 1 8.61 -3.71 0.37
C MET A 1 7.85 -3.91 1.68
N LYS A 2 7.05 -2.94 2.11
CA LYS A 2 6.12 -3.07 3.25
C LYS A 2 4.74 -3.51 2.76
N ILE A 3 3.94 -4.12 3.64
CA ILE A 3 2.54 -4.45 3.38
C ILE A 3 1.71 -3.63 4.36
N PHE A 4 0.74 -2.87 3.86
CA PHE A 4 -0.29 -2.20 4.65
C PHE A 4 -1.63 -2.90 4.44
N LEU A 5 -2.45 -2.94 5.50
CA LEU A 5 -3.78 -3.50 5.43
C LEU A 5 -4.80 -2.37 5.23
N ASP A 6 -5.58 -2.46 4.16
CA ASP A 6 -6.67 -1.53 3.85
C ASP A 6 -7.93 -1.98 4.59
N THR A 7 -8.07 -1.55 5.84
CA THR A 7 -9.19 -1.91 6.70
C THR A 7 -9.51 -0.80 7.71
N ILE A 8 -10.79 -0.69 8.04
CA ILE A 8 -11.27 0.13 9.17
C ILE A 8 -11.33 -0.68 10.49
N ASP A 9 -11.15 -2.00 10.40
CA ASP A 9 -11.17 -2.90 11.54
C ASP A 9 -9.78 -2.98 12.18
N ILE A 10 -9.63 -2.27 13.31
CA ILE A 10 -8.39 -2.18 14.07
C ILE A 10 -8.01 -3.53 14.68
N SER A 11 -8.97 -4.38 15.04
CA SER A 11 -8.69 -5.67 15.69
C SER A 11 -7.86 -6.60 14.79
N PHE A 12 -8.11 -6.55 13.49
CA PHE A 12 -7.35 -7.29 12.49
C PHE A 12 -5.90 -6.76 12.32
N LEU A 13 -5.68 -5.46 12.55
CA LEU A 13 -4.32 -4.88 12.51
C LEU A 13 -3.47 -5.32 13.70
N GLU A 14 -4.08 -5.41 14.88
CA GLU A 14 -3.43 -5.83 16.12
C GLU A 14 -2.99 -7.31 16.06
N GLU A 15 -3.79 -8.17 15.44
CA GLU A 15 -3.49 -9.60 15.29
C GLU A 15 -2.22 -9.85 14.45
N PHE A 16 -2.02 -9.06 13.39
CA PHE A 16 -0.96 -9.30 12.39
C PHE A 16 0.20 -8.29 12.45
N CYS A 17 0.20 -7.34 13.40
CA CYS A 17 1.24 -6.33 13.63
C CYS A 17 1.70 -5.60 12.34
N ILE A 18 0.77 -4.95 11.64
CA ILE A 18 1.07 -4.14 10.45
C ILE A 18 0.70 -2.68 10.75
N SER A 19 1.70 -1.81 10.93
CA SER A 19 1.47 -0.43 11.38
C SER A 19 1.71 0.64 10.28
N GLY A 20 0.68 1.45 10.08
CA GLY A 20 0.67 2.69 9.31
C GLY A 20 -0.76 3.24 9.21
N LEU A 21 -1.03 4.44 9.76
CA LEU A 21 -2.35 5.07 9.69
C LEU A 21 -2.38 6.03 8.50
N ILE A 22 -3.22 5.74 7.51
CA ILE A 22 -3.46 6.62 6.35
C ILE A 22 -4.92 7.05 6.43
N ASP A 23 -5.16 8.36 6.59
CA ASP A 23 -6.52 8.91 6.68
C ASP A 23 -6.70 10.05 5.68
N GLY A 24 -7.90 10.14 5.10
CA GLY A 24 -8.17 10.94 3.91
C GLY A 24 -9.05 12.14 4.17
N VAL A 25 -8.75 13.22 3.45
CA VAL A 25 -9.64 14.38 3.33
C VAL A 25 -10.83 14.02 2.44
N ILE A 26 -11.98 14.66 2.69
CA ILE A 26 -13.20 14.50 1.89
C ILE A 26 -13.51 15.73 1.04
N SER A 27 -12.97 16.88 1.43
CA SER A 27 -13.15 18.14 0.72
C SER A 27 -12.53 18.15 -0.67
N THR A 28 -12.99 19.08 -1.52
CA THR A 28 -12.56 19.21 -2.92
C THR A 28 -11.70 20.44 -3.19
N SER A 29 -11.77 21.48 -2.35
CA SER A 29 -10.94 22.70 -2.46
C SER A 29 -9.66 22.55 -1.64
N TYR A 30 -8.54 23.13 -2.12
CA TYR A 30 -7.26 22.98 -1.41
C TYR A 30 -7.28 23.58 0.00
N LYS A 31 -8.05 24.66 0.22
CA LYS A 31 -8.14 25.33 1.53
C LYS A 31 -8.80 24.42 2.56
N ASP A 32 -9.91 23.81 2.17
CA ASP A 32 -10.67 22.93 3.06
C ASP A 32 -9.90 21.61 3.29
N MET A 33 -9.24 21.08 2.26
CA MET A 33 -8.34 19.92 2.40
C MET A 33 -7.21 20.19 3.40
N ILE A 34 -6.59 21.37 3.38
CA ILE A 34 -5.54 21.73 4.35
C ILE A 34 -6.13 21.79 5.77
N SER A 35 -7.29 22.41 5.94
CA SER A 35 -7.97 22.48 7.24
C SER A 35 -8.26 21.08 7.81
N GLU A 36 -8.84 20.19 7.00
CA GLU A 36 -9.10 18.79 7.38
C GLU A 36 -7.81 18.04 7.71
N ALA A 37 -6.78 18.19 6.87
CA ALA A 37 -5.49 17.53 7.06
C ALA A 37 -4.81 17.95 8.38
N LEU A 38 -4.91 19.22 8.77
CA LEU A 38 -4.36 19.70 10.03
C LEU A 38 -5.10 19.12 11.24
N GLU A 39 -6.41 18.93 11.17
CA GLU A 39 -7.16 18.23 12.23
C GLU A 39 -6.80 16.74 12.29
N ILE A 40 -6.76 16.06 11.13
CA ILE A 40 -6.36 14.65 11.03
C ILE A 40 -4.93 14.44 11.57
N SER A 41 -4.02 15.37 11.33
CA SER A 41 -2.62 15.26 11.80
C SER A 41 -2.47 15.22 13.33
N LYS A 42 -3.50 15.63 14.08
CA LYS A 42 -3.50 15.59 15.55
C LYS A 42 -3.88 14.21 16.10
N ILE A 43 -4.39 13.30 15.27
CA ILE A 43 -4.87 11.97 15.72
C ILE A 43 -3.71 11.10 16.21
N ALA A 44 -2.59 11.07 15.48
CA ALA A 44 -1.39 10.34 15.88
C ALA A 44 -0.15 10.88 15.16
N GLU A 45 1.02 10.78 15.80
CA GLU A 45 2.30 11.27 15.26
C GLU A 45 2.72 10.63 13.93
N ASN A 46 2.23 9.42 13.63
CA ASN A 46 2.58 8.64 12.45
C ASN A 46 1.52 8.67 11.33
N VAL A 47 0.52 9.55 11.44
CA VAL A 47 -0.50 9.75 10.40
C VAL A 47 0.11 10.17 9.07
N VAL A 48 -0.43 9.64 7.98
CA VAL A 48 -0.18 10.10 6.62
C VAL A 48 -1.49 10.60 6.02
N ILE A 49 -1.49 11.87 5.60
CA ILE A 49 -2.66 12.54 5.03
C ILE A 49 -2.88 12.08 3.59
N LYS A 50 -4.05 11.54 3.28
CA LYS A 50 -4.39 11.08 1.93
C LYS A 50 -5.15 12.16 1.18
N LEU A 51 -4.60 12.59 0.04
CA LEU A 51 -5.18 13.59 -0.85
C LEU A 51 -5.44 12.99 -2.24
N PRO A 52 -6.53 13.37 -2.94
CA PRO A 52 -6.76 12.92 -4.30
C PRO A 52 -5.79 13.60 -5.28
N LEU A 53 -5.43 12.92 -6.37
CA LEU A 53 -4.59 13.46 -7.43
C LEU A 53 -5.38 14.42 -8.34
N THR A 54 -5.73 15.58 -7.79
CA THR A 54 -6.39 16.70 -8.47
C THR A 54 -5.51 17.95 -8.40
N TYR A 55 -5.87 18.99 -9.15
CA TYR A 55 -5.16 20.28 -9.09
C TYR A 55 -5.09 20.82 -7.65
N ASP A 56 -6.23 20.87 -6.97
CA ASP A 56 -6.33 21.31 -5.58
C ASP A 56 -5.61 20.36 -4.61
N GLY A 57 -5.70 19.05 -4.83
CA GLY A 57 -4.99 18.07 -4.02
C GLY A 57 -3.48 18.19 -4.13
N LEU A 58 -2.94 18.54 -5.31
CA LEU A 58 -1.51 18.77 -5.51
C LEU A 58 -1.03 20.10 -4.89
N ILE A 59 -1.88 21.14 -4.89
CA ILE A 59 -1.59 22.39 -4.15
C ILE A 59 -1.54 22.10 -2.65
N ALA A 60 -2.57 21.43 -2.12
CA ALA A 60 -2.63 21.04 -0.72
C ALA A 60 -1.43 20.15 -0.34
N CYS A 61 -1.06 19.17 -1.18
CA CYS A 61 0.13 18.33 -0.98
C CYS A 61 1.39 19.17 -0.79
N LYS A 62 1.61 20.16 -1.66
CA LYS A 62 2.78 21.03 -1.60
C LYS A 62 2.81 21.86 -0.32
N ILE A 63 1.69 22.45 0.08
CA ILE A 63 1.59 23.27 1.30
C ILE A 63 1.79 22.39 2.54
N LEU A 64 1.05 21.29 2.66
CA LEU A 64 1.13 20.38 3.81
C LEU A 64 2.54 19.79 3.99
N SER A 65 3.19 19.41 2.89
CA SER A 65 4.53 18.82 2.95
C SER A 65 5.60 19.86 3.28
N ASN A 66 5.57 21.04 2.66
CA ASN A 66 6.64 22.03 2.79
C ASN A 66 6.47 22.97 4.00
N GLU A 67 5.24 23.39 4.29
CA GLU A 67 4.96 24.40 5.31
C GLU A 67 4.59 23.78 6.65
N HIS A 68 3.98 22.59 6.63
CA HIS A 68 3.54 21.88 7.84
C HIS A 68 4.35 20.61 8.15
N ASN A 69 5.29 20.23 7.28
CA ASN A 69 6.12 19.02 7.44
C ASN A 69 5.29 17.73 7.63
N LEU A 70 4.11 17.67 7.01
CA LEU A 70 3.21 16.52 7.09
C LEU A 70 3.52 15.52 5.96
N LYS A 71 3.42 14.23 6.28
CA LYS A 71 3.53 13.17 5.28
C LYS A 71 2.22 13.07 4.51
N VAL A 72 2.32 13.17 3.18
CA VAL A 72 1.15 13.12 2.30
C VAL A 72 1.20 11.90 1.38
N ASN A 73 0.10 11.15 1.31
CA ASN A 73 -0.17 10.14 0.30
C ASN A 73 -1.10 10.69 -0.78
N VAL A 74 -0.58 10.87 -2.00
CA VAL A 74 -1.42 11.24 -3.14
C VAL A 74 -2.01 9.98 -3.76
N THR A 75 -3.34 9.87 -3.76
CA THR A 75 -4.12 8.71 -4.20
C THR A 75 -4.81 8.93 -5.53
N LEU A 76 -5.44 7.90 -6.11
CA LEU A 76 -6.14 7.98 -7.41
C LEU A 76 -5.18 8.30 -8.57
N CYS A 77 -3.99 7.69 -8.55
CA CYS A 77 -3.04 7.76 -9.66
C CYS A 77 -3.32 6.67 -10.69
N PHE A 78 -3.38 7.05 -11.96
CA PHE A 78 -3.71 6.16 -13.08
C PHE A 78 -2.73 6.31 -14.26
N SER A 79 -1.71 7.16 -14.17
CA SER A 79 -0.72 7.35 -15.24
C SER A 79 0.65 7.81 -14.71
N PRO A 80 1.76 7.59 -15.44
CA PRO A 80 3.08 8.05 -15.01
C PRO A 80 3.22 9.59 -14.88
N PRO A 81 2.65 10.42 -15.78
CA PRO A 81 2.69 11.88 -15.62
C PRO A 81 2.06 12.36 -14.31
N GLN A 82 0.96 11.72 -13.89
CA GLN A 82 0.32 12.02 -12.61
C GLN A 82 1.26 11.70 -11.42
N ALA A 83 1.95 10.58 -11.45
CA ALA A 83 2.93 10.22 -10.42
C ALA A 83 4.09 11.24 -10.36
N ILE A 84 4.61 11.67 -11.53
CA ILE A 84 5.64 12.72 -11.61
C ILE A 84 5.17 14.01 -10.93
N LEU A 85 3.93 14.44 -11.21
CA LEU A 85 3.36 15.65 -10.60
C LEU A 85 3.24 15.50 -9.07
N ALA A 86 2.73 14.37 -8.58
CA ALA A 86 2.64 14.10 -7.15
C ALA A 86 4.01 14.17 -6.46
N ALA A 87 5.03 13.55 -7.04
CA ALA A 87 6.38 13.59 -6.48
C ALA A 87 6.98 15.00 -6.49
N LYS A 88 6.74 15.78 -7.55
CA LYS A 88 7.17 17.19 -7.61
C LYS A 88 6.42 18.10 -6.64
N SER A 89 5.21 17.72 -6.24
CA SER A 89 4.44 18.38 -5.17
C SER A 89 4.85 17.96 -3.76
N GLY A 90 5.88 17.12 -3.61
CA GLY A 90 6.39 16.72 -2.29
C GLY A 90 5.68 15.53 -1.66
N ALA A 91 4.91 14.74 -2.43
CA ALA A 91 4.22 13.57 -1.91
C ALA A 91 5.20 12.60 -1.24
N TYR A 92 4.86 12.14 -0.03
CA TYR A 92 5.59 11.09 0.68
C TYR A 92 5.29 9.72 0.03
N PHE A 93 4.01 9.47 -0.28
CA PHE A 93 3.54 8.30 -1.04
C PHE A 93 2.79 8.71 -2.30
N ILE A 94 2.94 7.90 -3.36
CA ILE A 94 2.02 7.90 -4.50
C ILE A 94 1.28 6.56 -4.50
N SER A 95 -0.05 6.59 -4.65
CA SER A 95 -0.89 5.39 -4.70
C SER A 95 -1.54 5.16 -6.07
N PRO A 96 -0.87 4.42 -6.98
CA PRO A 96 -1.48 3.97 -8.23
C PRO A 96 -2.51 2.86 -8.00
N PHE A 97 -3.64 2.93 -8.70
CA PHE A 97 -4.76 1.99 -8.51
C PHE A 97 -4.77 0.93 -9.61
N VAL A 98 -3.98 -0.14 -9.43
CA VAL A 98 -3.73 -1.14 -10.47
C VAL A 98 -4.99 -1.92 -10.85
N GLY A 99 -5.76 -2.37 -9.86
CA GLY A 99 -6.97 -3.17 -10.10
C GLY A 99 -8.06 -2.43 -10.86
N ARG A 100 -8.15 -1.10 -10.68
CA ARG A 100 -9.10 -0.28 -11.46
C ARG A 100 -8.68 -0.12 -12.91
N LEU A 101 -7.39 -0.21 -13.21
CA LEU A 101 -6.91 -0.25 -14.59
C LEU A 101 -7.22 -1.61 -15.22
N ASP A 102 -7.02 -2.69 -14.47
CA ASP A 102 -7.37 -4.05 -14.92
C ASP A 102 -8.87 -4.17 -15.23
N ASP A 103 -9.73 -3.57 -14.41
CA ASP A 103 -11.19 -3.55 -14.63
C ASP A 103 -11.61 -2.95 -15.98
N ILE A 104 -10.80 -2.02 -16.52
CA ILE A 104 -11.06 -1.35 -17.79
C ILE A 104 -10.20 -1.89 -18.95
N GLY A 105 -9.59 -3.06 -18.76
CA GLY A 105 -8.83 -3.77 -19.79
C GLY A 105 -7.40 -3.28 -20.00
N GLN A 106 -6.83 -2.51 -19.07
CA GLN A 106 -5.42 -2.11 -19.09
C GLN A 106 -4.60 -2.96 -18.12
N MET A 107 -3.31 -3.18 -18.41
CA MET A 107 -2.44 -3.88 -17.47
C MET A 107 -1.96 -2.94 -16.38
N GLY A 108 -2.62 -2.95 -15.21
CA GLY A 108 -2.33 -2.01 -14.12
C GLY A 108 -0.90 -2.08 -13.60
N MET A 109 -0.25 -3.26 -13.67
CA MET A 109 1.14 -3.41 -13.21
C MET A 109 2.19 -2.76 -14.12
N GLU A 110 1.88 -2.49 -15.41
CA GLU A 110 2.81 -1.72 -16.25
C GLU A 110 2.94 -0.27 -15.73
N LEU A 111 1.88 0.31 -15.20
CA LEU A 111 1.95 1.63 -14.55
C LEU A 111 2.97 1.64 -13.39
N ILE A 112 3.01 0.58 -12.59
CA ILE A 112 3.96 0.48 -11.46
C ILE A 112 5.40 0.40 -11.98
N LYS A 113 5.62 -0.36 -13.05
CA LYS A 113 6.92 -0.52 -13.70
C LYS A 113 7.41 0.81 -14.28
N ASP A 114 6.55 1.53 -15.00
CA ASP A 114 6.88 2.84 -15.58
C ASP A 114 7.25 3.84 -14.48
N ILE A 115 6.44 3.94 -13.41
CA ILE A 115 6.72 4.86 -12.29
C ILE A 115 8.05 4.49 -11.63
N ARG A 116 8.30 3.20 -11.38
CA ARG A 116 9.54 2.74 -10.77
C ARG A 116 10.76 3.06 -11.64
N GLU A 117 10.66 2.82 -12.93
CA GLU A 117 11.72 3.16 -13.88
C GLU A 117 11.99 4.66 -13.85
N ILE A 118 10.96 5.50 -14.01
CA ILE A 118 11.09 6.96 -13.97
C ILE A 118 11.74 7.41 -12.66
N TYR A 119 11.24 6.95 -11.50
CA TYR A 119 11.78 7.36 -10.20
C TYR A 119 13.24 6.92 -10.03
N SER A 120 13.63 5.77 -10.58
CA SER A 120 15.03 5.30 -10.51
C SER A 120 16.03 6.17 -11.29
N LYS A 121 15.56 6.94 -12.28
CA LYS A 121 16.43 7.79 -13.11
C LYS A 121 16.80 9.12 -12.45
N TYR A 122 16.08 9.55 -11.42
CA TYR A 122 16.27 10.86 -10.81
C TYR A 122 16.39 10.78 -9.29
N HIS A 123 17.56 11.13 -8.77
CA HIS A 123 17.80 11.19 -7.31
C HIS A 123 16.89 12.18 -6.57
N SER A 124 16.26 13.12 -7.28
CA SER A 124 15.30 14.06 -6.68
C SER A 124 13.96 13.41 -6.30
N PHE A 125 13.66 12.21 -6.79
CA PHE A 125 12.43 11.53 -6.46
C PHE A 125 12.59 10.67 -5.20
N ASN A 126 12.09 11.21 -4.09
CA ASN A 126 12.05 10.53 -2.79
C ASN A 126 10.68 9.90 -2.46
N THR A 127 9.68 10.12 -3.31
CA THR A 127 8.31 9.59 -3.15
C THR A 127 8.32 8.07 -3.27
N GLN A 128 7.74 7.39 -2.30
CA GLN A 128 7.62 5.93 -2.29
C GLN A 128 6.37 5.48 -3.04
N ILE A 129 6.48 4.39 -3.79
CA ILE A 129 5.41 3.77 -4.57
C ILE A 129 4.60 2.86 -3.64
N LEU A 130 3.34 3.21 -3.41
CA LEU A 130 2.37 2.43 -2.66
C LEU A 130 1.36 1.82 -3.64
N VAL A 131 1.55 0.57 -4.04
CA VAL A 131 0.64 -0.10 -4.98
C VAL A 131 -0.69 -0.34 -4.28
N ALA A 132 -1.76 0.25 -4.80
CA ALA A 132 -3.10 0.20 -4.24
C ALA A 132 -4.11 -0.43 -5.20
N SER A 133 -5.33 -0.69 -4.70
CA SER A 133 -6.37 -1.39 -5.45
C SER A 133 -5.92 -2.78 -5.93
N ILE A 134 -5.24 -3.53 -5.07
CA ILE A 134 -4.82 -4.90 -5.37
C ILE A 134 -6.03 -5.84 -5.40
N ARG A 135 -6.13 -6.67 -6.45
CA ARG A 135 -7.26 -7.60 -6.67
C ARG A 135 -6.96 -9.05 -6.36
N HIS A 136 -5.68 -9.44 -6.36
CA HIS A 136 -5.26 -10.81 -6.11
C HIS A 136 -3.81 -10.87 -5.64
N PRO A 137 -3.39 -11.96 -4.95
CA PRO A 137 -2.01 -12.14 -4.46
C PRO A 137 -0.92 -11.96 -5.52
N ILE A 138 -1.21 -12.24 -6.80
CA ILE A 138 -0.22 -12.08 -7.88
C ILE A 138 0.20 -10.60 -8.07
N HIS A 139 -0.66 -9.61 -7.81
CA HIS A 139 -0.24 -8.20 -7.84
C HIS A 139 0.80 -7.90 -6.77
N VAL A 140 0.68 -8.52 -5.59
CA VAL A 140 1.65 -8.35 -4.50
C VAL A 140 3.02 -8.87 -4.94
N VAL A 141 3.05 -10.05 -5.56
CA VAL A 141 4.28 -10.64 -6.10
C VAL A 141 4.87 -9.78 -7.22
N GLN A 142 4.05 -9.29 -8.14
CA GLN A 142 4.51 -8.43 -9.24
C GLN A 142 5.04 -7.08 -8.71
N ALA A 143 4.35 -6.46 -7.76
CA ALA A 143 4.81 -5.24 -7.10
C ALA A 143 6.17 -5.44 -6.41
N ALA A 144 6.35 -6.56 -5.69
CA ALA A 144 7.62 -6.91 -5.07
C ALA A 144 8.74 -7.08 -6.10
N LYS A 145 8.47 -7.77 -7.22
CA LYS A 145 9.45 -7.99 -8.30
C LYS A 145 9.84 -6.69 -9.01
N ILE A 146 8.90 -5.77 -9.18
CA ILE A 146 9.17 -4.45 -9.77
C ILE A 146 10.01 -3.58 -8.82
N GLY A 147 9.92 -3.82 -7.51
CA GLY A 147 10.60 -3.00 -6.49
C GLY A 147 9.73 -1.83 -6.02
N ALA A 148 8.42 -2.07 -5.89
CA ALA A 148 7.54 -1.14 -5.18
C ALA A 148 7.92 -1.07 -3.69
N ASP A 149 7.74 0.10 -3.10
CA ASP A 149 8.11 0.35 -1.71
C ASP A 149 7.07 -0.26 -0.75
N ILE A 150 5.78 -0.12 -1.09
CA ILE A 150 4.65 -0.55 -0.27
C ILE A 150 3.57 -1.17 -1.17
N VAL A 151 2.84 -2.15 -0.64
CA VAL A 151 1.52 -2.57 -1.16
C VAL A 151 0.47 -2.30 -0.09
N THR A 152 -0.72 -1.87 -0.49
CA THR A 152 -1.90 -1.92 0.38
C THR A 152 -2.89 -2.96 -0.10
N ILE A 153 -3.29 -3.86 0.79
CA ILE A 153 -4.14 -5.02 0.47
C ILE A 153 -5.30 -5.13 1.46
N SER A 154 -6.44 -5.61 0.99
CA SER A 154 -7.56 -5.91 1.89
C SER A 154 -7.26 -7.14 2.76
N PRO A 155 -7.95 -7.30 3.92
CA PRO A 155 -7.86 -8.51 4.74
C PRO A 155 -8.10 -9.81 3.96
N SER A 156 -8.96 -9.77 2.94
CA SER A 156 -9.23 -10.93 2.07
C SER A 156 -8.01 -11.33 1.25
N ILE A 157 -7.32 -10.37 0.64
CA ILE A 157 -6.08 -10.64 -0.13
C ILE A 157 -4.99 -11.14 0.79
N PHE A 158 -4.82 -10.51 1.95
CA PHE A 158 -3.86 -10.98 2.97
C PHE A 158 -4.13 -12.44 3.33
N LYS A 159 -5.41 -12.81 3.54
CA LYS A 159 -5.79 -14.19 3.82
C LYS A 159 -5.45 -15.16 2.70
N GLN A 160 -5.68 -14.76 1.46
CA GLN A 160 -5.35 -15.60 0.30
C GLN A 160 -3.84 -15.85 0.16
N MET A 161 -2.98 -14.95 0.66
CA MET A 161 -1.53 -15.08 0.52
C MET A 161 -0.92 -16.24 1.32
N PHE A 162 -1.54 -16.68 2.42
CA PHE A 162 -1.03 -17.81 3.21
C PHE A 162 -1.63 -19.16 2.81
N VAL A 163 -2.64 -19.17 1.94
CA VAL A 163 -3.33 -20.40 1.53
C VAL A 163 -2.64 -21.02 0.32
N HIS A 164 -2.12 -22.23 0.49
CA HIS A 164 -1.64 -23.05 -0.62
C HIS A 164 -2.01 -24.53 -0.40
N PRO A 165 -2.60 -25.24 -1.38
CA PRO A 165 -3.06 -26.61 -1.19
C PRO A 165 -1.96 -27.58 -0.72
N LEU A 166 -0.74 -27.40 -1.22
CA LEU A 166 0.40 -28.23 -0.82
C LEU A 166 0.90 -27.93 0.60
N THR A 167 0.66 -26.73 1.13
CA THR A 167 1.00 -26.41 2.52
C THR A 167 0.08 -27.20 3.46
N ASN A 168 -1.23 -27.18 3.18
CA ASN A 168 -2.21 -27.92 3.97
C ASN A 168 -1.96 -29.43 3.90
N LYS A 169 -1.79 -29.96 2.68
CA LYS A 169 -1.48 -31.38 2.48
C LYS A 169 -0.18 -31.77 3.17
N GLY A 170 0.87 -30.94 3.08
CA GLY A 170 2.13 -31.18 3.76
C GLY A 170 1.95 -31.27 5.26
N LEU A 171 1.22 -30.34 5.87
CA LEU A 171 0.93 -30.35 7.30
C LEU A 171 0.13 -31.59 7.71
N GLU A 172 -0.89 -31.97 6.94
CA GLU A 172 -1.68 -33.18 7.17
C GLU A 172 -0.82 -34.44 7.12
N ASP A 173 0.03 -34.57 6.09
CA ASP A 173 0.95 -35.70 5.94
C ASP A 173 1.97 -35.75 7.09
N PHE A 174 2.50 -34.61 7.52
CA PHE A 174 3.39 -34.52 8.68
C PHE A 174 2.71 -34.98 9.97
N LEU A 175 1.50 -34.51 10.25
CA LEU A 175 0.74 -34.88 11.44
C LEU A 175 0.35 -36.35 11.44
N ARG A 176 -0.04 -36.91 10.28
CA ARG A 176 -0.33 -38.35 10.13
C ARG A 176 0.89 -39.20 10.46
N ASN A 177 2.02 -38.93 9.81
CA ASN A 177 3.26 -39.68 10.02
C ASN A 177 3.76 -39.56 11.47
N TRP A 178 3.60 -38.38 12.09
CA TRP A 178 3.97 -38.16 13.48
C TRP A 178 3.14 -39.03 14.43
N ASN A 179 1.82 -39.06 14.26
CA ASN A 179 0.91 -39.85 15.08
C ASN A 179 1.16 -41.36 14.94
N GLU A 180 1.52 -41.82 13.75
CA GLU A 180 1.90 -43.22 13.50
C GLU A 180 3.25 -43.60 14.13
N SER A 181 4.16 -42.64 14.34
CA SER A 181 5.51 -42.90 14.87
C SER A 181 5.56 -43.25 16.36
N GLY A 182 4.49 -42.99 17.12
CA GLY A 182 4.42 -43.22 18.56
C GLY A 182 5.33 -42.33 19.43
N LYS A 183 6.03 -41.35 18.85
CA LYS A 183 6.94 -40.45 19.56
C LYS A 183 6.17 -39.34 20.28
N LYS A 184 6.59 -38.98 21.51
CA LYS A 184 6.00 -37.88 22.29
C LYS A 184 6.88 -36.62 22.22
N ASN A 185 6.26 -35.52 21.78
CA ASN A 185 6.65 -34.12 21.97
C ASN A 185 7.96 -33.57 21.39
N VAL A 186 8.78 -34.32 20.63
CA VAL A 186 9.99 -33.74 20.00
C VAL A 186 10.27 -34.30 18.61
N PHE A 187 10.17 -33.45 17.58
CA PHE A 187 10.61 -33.73 16.22
C PHE A 187 12.11 -33.40 16.12
N LEU A 188 12.96 -34.42 16.08
CA LEU A 188 14.37 -34.27 15.74
C LEU A 188 14.52 -34.55 14.25
N VAL A 189 14.95 -33.54 13.49
CA VAL A 189 15.32 -33.65 12.06
C VAL A 189 16.78 -34.04 11.97
#